data_AF-A0A8S4A7J6-F1
#
_entry.id   AF-A0A8S4A7J6-F1
#
_cell.length_a   1.000
_cell.length_b   1.000
_cell.length_c   1.000
_cell.angle_alpha   90.00
_cell.angle_beta   90.00
_cell.angle_gamma   90.00
#
_symmetry.space_group_name_H-M   'P 1'
#
loop_
_entity.id
_entity.type
_entity.pdbx_description
1 polymer ?
#
loop_
_entity_poly.entity_id
_entity_poly.type
_entity_poly.pdbx_seq_one_letter_code
_entity_poly.pdbx_strand_id
1 'polypeptide(L)'
;MKTLDHILSWGLIDSLASDSNDSVPDRIVDMVRAELHKCGKPQKIMAGADVYCGMLQFEGSPRTRSLTQLMVLLCHRYPRVRKTTADKLYEALLTYDDAVPEENSAEVMAILSDTIWDTQELAEIREKRNTLCDLLGIKRPTVIKKS
;
A
#
# COMPACT_ATOMS: atom_id res chain seq x y z
N MET A 1 -15.59 -2.60 1.75
CA MET A 1 -14.35 -2.09 1.12
C MET A 1 -14.51 -1.73 -0.34
N LYS A 2 -15.16 -2.54 -1.20
CA LYS A 2 -15.47 -2.13 -2.60
C LYS A 2 -16.17 -0.76 -2.71
N THR A 3 -17.08 -0.45 -1.78
CA THR A 3 -17.74 0.86 -1.75
C THR A 3 -16.76 2.01 -1.48
N LEU A 4 -15.76 1.82 -0.61
CA LEU A 4 -14.75 2.85 -0.33
C LEU A 4 -13.86 3.08 -1.55
N ASP A 5 -13.45 1.99 -2.20
CA ASP A 5 -12.71 2.04 -3.46
C ASP A 5 -13.45 2.85 -4.53
N HIS A 6 -14.75 2.58 -4.74
CA HIS A 6 -15.58 3.39 -5.64
C HIS A 6 -15.70 4.86 -5.22
N ILE A 7 -15.90 5.14 -3.94
CA ILE A 7 -15.99 6.53 -3.43
C ILE A 7 -14.68 7.29 -3.71
N LEU A 8 -13.53 6.63 -3.56
CA LEU A 8 -12.22 7.20 -3.87
C LEU A 8 -12.05 7.46 -5.37
N SER A 9 -12.41 6.49 -6.23
CA SER A 9 -12.33 6.68 -7.69
C SER A 9 -13.27 7.77 -8.22
N TRP A 10 -14.33 8.10 -7.48
CA TRP A 10 -15.29 9.13 -7.85
C TRP A 10 -14.93 10.54 -7.35
N GLY A 11 -13.82 10.71 -6.62
CA GLY A 11 -13.37 12.02 -6.11
C GLY A 11 -14.28 12.63 -5.03
N LEU A 12 -15.17 11.82 -4.43
CA LEU A 12 -16.12 12.33 -3.42
C LEU A 12 -15.42 12.81 -2.14
N ILE A 13 -14.23 12.27 -1.85
CA ILE A 13 -13.47 12.60 -0.64
C ILE A 13 -12.59 13.85 -0.83
N ASP A 14 -12.33 14.28 -2.07
CA ASP A 14 -11.44 15.40 -2.37
C ASP A 14 -11.94 16.70 -1.75
N SER A 15 -13.27 16.89 -1.74
CA SER A 15 -13.93 18.02 -1.08
C SER A 15 -13.84 18.03 0.45
N LEU A 16 -13.49 16.89 1.05
CA LEU A 16 -13.40 16.67 2.51
C LEU A 16 -11.95 16.52 2.99
N ALA A 17 -10.99 16.45 2.06
CA ALA A 17 -9.58 16.50 2.37
C ALA A 17 -9.25 17.92 2.88
N SER A 18 -9.12 18.05 4.20
CA SER A 18 -8.63 19.27 4.85
C SER A 18 -7.17 19.07 5.25
N ASP A 19 -6.39 20.15 5.29
CA ASP A 19 -4.96 20.15 5.68
C ASP A 19 -4.70 19.84 7.17
N SER A 20 -5.71 19.32 7.88
CA SER A 20 -5.58 18.96 9.29
C SER A 20 -5.01 17.55 9.46
N ASN A 21 -4.25 17.32 10.52
CA ASN A 21 -3.63 16.02 10.83
C ASN A 21 -4.65 14.90 11.19
N ASP A 22 -5.96 15.21 11.16
CA ASP A 22 -7.09 14.30 11.35
C ASP A 22 -8.06 14.39 10.14
N SER A 23 -7.46 14.53 8.95
CA SER A 23 -8.19 14.59 7.68
C SER A 23 -9.02 13.32 7.45
N VAL A 24 -10.11 13.44 6.68
CA VAL A 24 -10.92 12.28 6.30
C VAL A 24 -10.08 11.17 5.65
N PRO A 25 -9.14 11.47 4.73
CA PRO A 25 -8.17 10.51 4.23
C PRO A 25 -7.41 9.74 5.33
N ASP A 26 -6.82 10.43 6.30
CA ASP A 26 -6.08 9.79 7.40
C ASP A 26 -6.97 8.85 8.22
N ARG A 27 -8.20 9.27 8.51
CA ARG A 27 -9.18 8.44 9.22
C ARG A 27 -9.56 7.19 8.44
N ILE A 28 -9.67 7.28 7.11
CA ILE A 28 -9.94 6.12 6.26
C ILE A 28 -8.79 5.12 6.35
N VAL A 29 -7.53 5.59 6.26
CA VAL A 29 -6.35 4.72 6.42
C VAL A 29 -6.39 4.00 7.77
N ASP A 30 -6.72 4.70 8.86
CA ASP A 30 -6.83 4.09 10.19
C ASP A 30 -7.95 3.07 10.32
N MET A 31 -9.14 3.40 9.82
CA MET A 31 -10.29 2.49 9.87
C MET A 31 -10.01 1.21 9.08
N VAL A 32 -9.46 1.33 7.86
CA VAL A 32 -9.10 0.17 7.04
C VAL A 32 -8.00 -0.66 7.72
N ARG A 33 -6.99 -0.02 8.29
CA ARG A 33 -5.93 -0.71 9.05
C ARG A 33 -6.49 -1.48 10.23
N ALA A 34 -7.38 -0.87 11.02
CA ALA A 34 -8.03 -1.51 12.15
C ALA A 34 -8.91 -2.70 11.69
N GLU A 35 -9.65 -2.53 10.60
CA GLU A 35 -10.53 -3.56 10.05
C GLU A 35 -9.77 -4.77 9.49
N LEU A 36 -8.56 -4.55 8.96
CA LEU A 36 -7.69 -5.60 8.43
C LEU A 36 -6.79 -6.24 9.49
N HIS A 37 -6.70 -5.65 10.67
CA HIS A 37 -5.86 -6.18 11.74
C HIS A 37 -6.25 -7.62 12.10
N LYS A 38 -5.30 -8.56 11.98
CA LYS A 38 -5.50 -10.01 12.19
C LYS A 38 -6.59 -10.62 11.31
N CYS A 39 -6.96 -9.98 10.19
CA CYS A 39 -7.95 -10.53 9.28
C CYS A 39 -7.45 -11.85 8.66
N GLY A 40 -8.27 -12.89 8.71
CA GLY A 40 -7.97 -14.19 8.11
C GLY A 40 -8.56 -14.40 6.72
N LYS A 41 -9.23 -13.39 6.13
CA LYS A 41 -9.96 -13.51 4.86
C LYS A 41 -9.17 -12.85 3.72
N PRO A 42 -8.48 -13.61 2.83
CA PRO A 42 -7.61 -13.03 1.79
C PRO A 42 -8.34 -12.05 0.87
N GLN A 43 -9.58 -12.34 0.48
CA GLN A 43 -10.40 -11.47 -0.36
C GLN A 43 -10.64 -10.10 0.28
N LYS A 44 -10.86 -10.07 1.59
CA LYS A 44 -11.01 -8.83 2.34
C LYS A 44 -9.67 -8.08 2.32
N ILE A 45 -8.56 -8.73 2.65
CA ILE A 45 -7.24 -8.10 2.64
C ILE A 45 -6.90 -7.49 1.27
N MET A 46 -7.15 -8.22 0.18
CA MET A 46 -6.93 -7.72 -1.18
C MET A 46 -7.82 -6.51 -1.53
N ALA A 47 -9.06 -6.46 -1.03
CA ALA A 47 -9.91 -5.28 -1.17
C ALA A 47 -9.45 -4.10 -0.30
N GLY A 48 -8.61 -4.36 0.71
CA GLY A 48 -7.95 -3.32 1.50
C GLY A 48 -6.74 -2.74 0.78
N ALA A 49 -6.01 -3.59 0.05
CA ALA A 49 -4.95 -3.14 -0.84
C ALA A 49 -5.49 -2.16 -1.91
N ASP A 50 -6.68 -2.42 -2.48
CA ASP A 50 -7.35 -1.48 -3.39
C ASP A 50 -7.51 -0.10 -2.76
N VAL A 51 -8.07 -0.06 -1.55
CA VAL A 51 -8.29 1.20 -0.83
C VAL A 51 -6.95 1.91 -0.59
N TYR A 52 -5.92 1.22 -0.11
CA TYR A 52 -4.60 1.84 0.09
C TYR A 52 -3.97 2.35 -1.21
N CYS A 53 -4.15 1.65 -2.33
CA CYS A 53 -3.73 2.14 -3.64
C CYS A 53 -4.50 3.41 -4.04
N GLY A 54 -5.82 3.45 -3.81
CA GLY A 54 -6.64 4.65 -4.04
C GLY A 54 -6.27 5.83 -3.13
N MET A 55 -5.71 5.57 -1.95
CA MET A 55 -5.25 6.64 -1.04
C MET A 55 -3.96 7.32 -1.52
N LEU A 56 -3.25 6.79 -2.52
CA LEU A 56 -2.03 7.41 -3.04
C LEU A 56 -2.28 8.76 -3.72
N GLN A 57 -3.52 9.01 -4.17
CA GLN A 57 -3.92 10.30 -4.73
C GLN A 57 -3.78 11.48 -3.75
N PHE A 58 -3.80 11.23 -2.43
CA PHE A 58 -3.68 12.28 -1.42
C PHE A 58 -2.24 12.45 -0.96
N GLU A 59 -1.63 13.60 -1.18
CA GLU A 59 -0.27 13.91 -0.72
C GLU A 59 -0.12 13.84 0.81
N GLY A 60 1.14 13.73 1.26
CA GLY A 60 1.48 13.76 2.69
C GLY A 60 1.13 12.48 3.46
N SER A 61 0.59 12.65 4.67
CA SER A 61 0.38 11.56 5.64
C SER A 61 -0.44 10.38 5.07
N PRO A 62 -1.60 10.59 4.41
CA PRO A 62 -2.40 9.48 3.87
C PRO A 62 -1.64 8.59 2.88
N ARG A 63 -0.90 9.17 1.92
CA ARG A 63 -0.06 8.45 0.96
C ARG A 63 1.05 7.68 1.66
N THR A 64 1.85 8.34 2.51
CA THR A 64 2.97 7.70 3.22
C THR A 64 2.49 6.52 4.07
N ARG A 65 1.36 6.68 4.77
CA ARG A 65 0.79 5.62 5.63
C ARG A 65 0.22 4.47 4.80
N SER A 66 -0.41 4.76 3.67
CA SER A 66 -0.96 3.76 2.76
C SER A 66 0.14 2.93 2.09
N LEU A 67 1.20 3.57 1.59
CA LEU A 67 2.40 2.89 1.11
C LEU A 67 3.00 1.99 2.20
N THR A 68 3.08 2.47 3.44
CA THR A 68 3.57 1.66 4.57
C THR A 68 2.71 0.41 4.79
N GLN A 69 1.37 0.51 4.70
CA GLN A 69 0.50 -0.66 4.81
C GLN A 69 0.65 -1.62 3.61
N LEU A 70 0.80 -1.10 2.39
CA LEU A 70 1.07 -1.91 1.20
C LEU A 70 2.37 -2.70 1.32
N MET A 71 3.44 -2.09 1.87
CA MET A 71 4.69 -2.80 2.18
C MET A 71 4.51 -3.95 3.18
N VAL A 72 3.58 -3.82 4.13
CA VAL A 72 3.22 -4.92 5.04
C VAL A 72 2.50 -6.03 4.27
N LEU A 73 1.59 -5.69 3.35
CA LEU A 73 0.83 -6.64 2.56
C LEU A 73 1.68 -7.40 1.53
N LEU A 74 2.72 -6.77 0.96
CA LEU A 74 3.72 -7.43 0.10
C LEU A 74 4.45 -8.57 0.82
N CYS A 75 4.53 -8.54 2.15
CA CYS A 75 5.13 -9.59 2.97
C CYS A 75 4.09 -10.46 3.70
N HIS A 76 2.83 -10.48 3.24
CA HIS A 76 1.77 -11.22 3.91
C HIS A 76 1.96 -12.75 3.85
N ARG A 77 1.43 -13.48 4.83
CA ARG A 77 1.49 -14.96 4.88
C ARG A 77 0.77 -15.66 3.71
N TYR A 78 -0.08 -14.94 2.99
CA TYR A 78 -0.86 -15.50 1.88
C TYR A 78 -0.22 -15.09 0.56
N PRO A 79 0.37 -16.03 -0.21
CA PRO A 79 0.95 -15.79 -1.54
C PRO A 79 0.11 -14.90 -2.45
N ARG A 80 -1.18 -15.23 -2.59
CA ARG A 80 -2.12 -14.50 -3.44
C ARG A 80 -2.28 -13.04 -3.01
N VAL A 81 -2.26 -12.74 -1.70
CA VAL A 81 -2.31 -11.36 -1.22
C VAL A 81 -1.07 -10.58 -1.65
N ARG A 82 0.12 -11.20 -1.57
CA ARG A 82 1.37 -10.54 -1.95
C ARG A 82 1.37 -10.18 -3.44
N LYS A 83 1.08 -11.15 -4.31
CA LYS A 83 1.02 -10.92 -5.76
C LYS A 83 -0.03 -9.88 -6.14
N THR A 84 -1.26 -10.00 -5.63
CA THR A 84 -2.31 -9.01 -5.88
C THR A 84 -1.96 -7.62 -5.36
N THR A 85 -1.24 -7.51 -4.23
CA THR A 85 -0.78 -6.21 -3.72
C THR A 85 0.26 -5.60 -4.66
N ALA A 86 1.22 -6.38 -5.15
CA ALA A 86 2.24 -5.92 -6.08
C ALA A 86 1.64 -5.43 -7.40
N ASP A 87 0.73 -6.23 -7.99
CA ASP A 87 0.07 -5.89 -9.26
C ASP A 87 -0.73 -4.58 -9.12
N LYS A 88 -1.51 -4.44 -8.05
CA LYS A 88 -2.30 -3.22 -7.79
C LYS A 88 -1.43 -2.00 -7.49
N LEU A 89 -0.32 -2.19 -6.79
CA LEU A 89 0.59 -1.09 -6.52
C LEU A 89 1.27 -0.62 -7.81
N TYR A 90 1.67 -1.54 -8.67
CA TYR A 90 2.21 -1.22 -9.99
C TYR A 90 1.21 -0.38 -10.81
N GLU A 91 -0.05 -0.80 -10.88
CA GLU A 91 -1.11 -0.05 -11.57
C GLU A 91 -1.36 1.34 -10.94
N ALA A 92 -1.36 1.42 -9.61
CA ALA A 92 -1.58 2.67 -8.90
C ALA A 92 -0.43 3.67 -9.11
N LEU A 93 0.82 3.21 -9.14
CA LEU A 93 1.98 4.08 -9.40
C LEU A 93 2.07 4.54 -10.86
N LEU A 94 1.45 3.83 -11.81
CA LEU A 94 1.23 4.37 -13.16
C LEU A 94 0.18 5.49 -13.19
N THR A 95 -0.77 5.47 -12.25
CA THR A 95 -1.86 6.45 -12.18
C THR A 95 -1.46 7.70 -11.39
N TYR A 96 -0.70 7.51 -10.31
CA TYR A 96 -0.20 8.54 -9.40
C TYR A 96 1.32 8.58 -9.50
N ASP A 97 1.83 9.10 -10.62
CA ASP A 97 3.26 9.08 -10.97
C ASP A 97 4.12 9.99 -10.07
N ASP A 98 3.49 10.96 -9.40
CA ASP A 98 4.09 11.83 -8.39
C ASP A 98 4.31 11.14 -7.03
N ALA A 99 3.83 9.91 -6.83
CA ALA A 99 3.98 9.18 -5.57
C ALA A 99 5.41 8.62 -5.35
N VAL A 100 6.25 8.59 -6.39
CA VAL A 100 7.63 8.08 -6.36
C VAL A 100 8.58 9.14 -6.93
N PRO A 101 9.77 9.36 -6.34
CA PRO A 101 10.79 10.22 -6.97
C PRO A 101 11.11 9.75 -8.40
N GLU A 102 11.20 10.68 -9.35
CA GLU A 102 11.36 10.38 -10.77
C GLU A 102 12.59 9.48 -11.03
N GLU A 103 13.70 9.74 -10.33
CA GLU A 103 14.94 8.98 -10.41
C GLU A 103 14.80 7.52 -9.96
N ASN A 104 13.82 7.22 -9.11
CA ASN A 104 13.58 5.90 -8.53
C ASN A 104 12.45 5.13 -9.23
N SER A 105 11.64 5.81 -10.05
CA SER A 105 10.42 5.25 -10.65
C SER A 105 10.68 3.96 -11.44
N ALA A 106 11.67 3.98 -12.33
CA ALA A 106 12.00 2.80 -13.15
C ALA A 106 12.41 1.59 -12.30
N GLU A 107 13.18 1.79 -11.24
CA GLU A 107 13.62 0.70 -10.35
C GLU A 107 12.47 0.16 -9.51
N VAL A 108 11.62 1.03 -8.97
CA VAL A 108 10.42 0.62 -8.22
C VAL A 108 9.52 -0.25 -9.09
N MET A 109 9.26 0.18 -10.33
CA MET A 109 8.40 -0.54 -11.27
C MET A 109 8.99 -1.90 -11.64
N ALA A 110 10.31 -1.96 -11.91
CA ALA A 110 11.01 -3.22 -12.18
C ALA A 110 10.94 -4.19 -10.99
N ILE A 111 11.13 -3.72 -9.76
CA ILE A 111 11.01 -4.58 -8.57
C ILE A 111 9.60 -5.15 -8.45
N LEU A 112 8.57 -4.34 -8.67
CA LEU A 112 7.18 -4.77 -8.57
C LEU A 112 6.82 -5.80 -9.66
N SER A 113 7.28 -5.62 -10.90
CA SER A 113 6.99 -6.51 -12.02
C SER A 113 7.80 -7.80 -12.01
N ASP A 114 9.11 -7.72 -11.71
CA ASP A 114 10.06 -8.82 -11.93
C ASP A 114 10.12 -9.79 -10.75
N THR A 115 9.70 -9.34 -9.56
CA THR A 115 9.66 -10.18 -8.36
C THR A 115 8.47 -11.15 -8.43
N ILE A 116 8.70 -12.43 -8.19
CA ILE A 116 7.66 -13.47 -8.16
C ILE A 116 7.07 -13.56 -6.74
N TRP A 117 6.17 -12.63 -6.44
CA TRP A 117 5.65 -12.37 -5.09
C TRP A 117 4.88 -13.54 -4.44
N ASP A 118 4.32 -14.47 -5.20
CA ASP A 118 3.52 -15.58 -4.66
C ASP A 118 4.35 -16.83 -4.34
N THR A 119 5.43 -17.10 -5.06
CA THR A 119 6.21 -18.34 -4.87
C THR A 119 7.54 -18.14 -4.16
N GLN A 120 8.14 -16.95 -4.21
CA GLN A 120 9.43 -16.69 -3.57
C GLN A 120 9.40 -16.80 -2.05
N GLU A 121 10.56 -17.12 -1.48
CA GLU A 121 10.75 -17.21 -0.05
C GLU A 121 10.54 -15.86 0.64
N LEU A 122 9.93 -15.90 1.83
CA LEU A 122 9.55 -14.66 2.52
C LEU A 122 10.77 -13.82 2.93
N ALA A 123 11.95 -14.43 3.09
CA ALA A 123 13.19 -13.72 3.33
C ALA A 123 13.58 -12.84 2.11
N GLU A 124 13.53 -13.39 0.91
CA GLU A 124 13.83 -12.66 -0.34
C GLU A 124 12.83 -11.54 -0.60
N ILE A 125 11.53 -11.83 -0.39
CA ILE A 125 10.45 -10.84 -0.50
C ILE A 125 10.68 -9.66 0.47
N ARG A 126 11.19 -9.93 1.68
CA ARG A 126 11.48 -8.87 2.65
C ARG A 126 12.62 -7.97 2.22
N GLU A 127 13.64 -8.52 1.56
CA GLU A 127 14.74 -7.72 0.99
C GLU A 127 14.22 -6.82 -0.13
N LYS A 128 13.46 -7.35 -1.08
CA LYS A 128 12.81 -6.55 -2.14
C LYS A 128 11.93 -5.44 -1.57
N ARG A 129 11.13 -5.76 -0.56
CA ARG A 129 10.29 -4.78 0.15
C ARG A 129 11.12 -3.71 0.87
N ASN A 130 12.27 -4.06 1.44
CA ASN A 130 13.15 -3.09 2.09
C ASN A 130 13.73 -2.11 1.05
N THR A 131 14.18 -2.61 -0.10
CA THR A 131 14.62 -1.76 -1.23
C THR A 131 13.50 -0.82 -1.67
N LEU A 132 12.27 -1.32 -1.84
CA LEU A 132 11.10 -0.48 -2.13
C LEU A 132 10.89 0.60 -1.07
N CYS A 133 11.03 0.29 0.22
CA CYS A 133 10.89 1.29 1.28
C CYS A 133 11.93 2.41 1.17
N ASP A 134 13.18 2.06 0.85
CA ASP A 134 14.25 3.04 0.71
C ASP A 134 14.02 3.96 -0.50
N LEU A 135 13.66 3.38 -1.65
CA LEU A 135 13.35 4.12 -2.89
C LEU A 135 12.14 5.06 -2.73
N LEU A 136 11.16 4.65 -1.93
CA LEU A 136 9.95 5.44 -1.61
C LEU A 136 10.17 6.42 -0.45
N GLY A 137 11.33 6.41 0.21
CA GLY A 137 11.61 7.26 1.37
C GLY A 137 10.74 6.97 2.60
N ILE A 138 10.20 5.75 2.74
CA ILE A 138 9.33 5.35 3.85
C ILE A 138 10.03 4.43 4.85
N LYS A 139 9.59 4.46 6.11
CA LYS A 139 10.18 3.62 7.15
C LYS A 139 9.90 2.13 6.89
N ARG A 140 10.96 1.32 6.85
CA ARG A 140 10.87 -0.14 6.73
C ARG A 140 10.00 -0.74 7.86
N PRO A 141 8.96 -1.52 7.54
CA PRO A 141 8.16 -2.18 8.57
C PRO A 141 8.99 -3.20 9.36
N THR A 142 9.09 -3.01 10.67
CA THR A 142 9.83 -3.89 11.60
C THR A 142 8.91 -4.92 12.25
N VAL A 143 9.38 -6.14 12.42
CA VAL A 143 8.68 -7.15 13.22
C VAL A 143 8.80 -6.75 14.69
N ILE A 144 7.68 -6.37 15.31
CA ILE A 144 7.64 -6.16 16.76
C ILE A 144 7.75 -7.55 17.40
N LYS A 145 8.91 -7.88 17.96
CA LYS A 145 9.04 -9.04 18.85
C LYS A 145 8.13 -8.74 20.05
N LYS A 146 7.07 -9.52 20.24
CA LYS A 146 6.32 -9.48 21.49
C LYS A 146 7.26 -9.96 22.59
N SER A 147 7.57 -9.08 23.53
CA SER A 147 8.13 -9.48 24.83
C SER A 147 7.07 -10.16 25.67
#